data_AF-A0A7W6P576-F1
#
_entry.id   AF-A0A7W6P576-F1
#
_cell.length_a   1.000
_cell.length_b   1.000
_cell.length_c   1.000
_cell.angle_alpha   90.00
_cell.angle_beta   90.00
_cell.angle_gamma   90.00
#
_symmetry.space_group_name_H-M   'P 1'
#
loop_
_entity.id
_entity.type
_entity.pdbx_description
1 polymer ?
#
loop_
_entity_poly.entity_id
_entity_poly.type
_entity_poly.pdbx_seq_one_letter_code
_entity_poly.pdbx_strand_id
1 'polypeptide(L)'
;MLKKLNIGLVALVLGFGLTITTSAFKSAKTDIQWNFVGDQLSDATNGHEYSTTMSPPTSCNSGSAAPCYLITPETVDTQDKLTDYILDTYGSSAADVRDAAPAKRAL
;
A
#
# COMPACT_ATOMS: atom_id res chain seq x y z
N MET A 1 11.86 32.04 -63.34
CA MET A 1 10.77 32.04 -62.33
C MET A 1 10.58 30.62 -61.82
N LEU A 2 11.19 30.30 -60.68
CA LEU A 2 11.20 28.95 -60.09
C LEU A 2 9.89 28.75 -59.32
N LYS A 3 8.98 27.92 -59.86
CA LYS A 3 7.66 27.67 -59.29
C LYS A 3 7.76 26.59 -58.20
N LYS A 4 7.43 27.00 -56.97
CA LYS A 4 6.72 26.25 -55.91
C LYS A 4 7.33 24.89 -55.51
N LEU A 5 8.16 24.95 -54.49
CA LEU A 5 8.55 23.83 -53.63
C LEU A 5 7.27 23.21 -53.03
N ASN A 6 6.91 21.97 -53.40
CA ASN A 6 5.79 21.23 -52.84
C ASN A 6 6.15 20.77 -51.41
N ILE A 7 5.81 21.57 -50.42
CA ILE A 7 5.98 21.33 -48.96
C ILE A 7 5.05 20.21 -48.44
N GLY A 8 4.28 19.55 -49.32
CA GLY A 8 3.34 18.48 -48.95
C GLY A 8 3.96 17.15 -48.53
N LEU A 9 5.28 16.94 -48.69
CA LEU A 9 5.94 15.66 -48.39
C LEU A 9 6.86 15.69 -47.16
N VAL A 10 6.81 16.75 -46.35
CA VAL A 10 7.57 16.84 -45.07
C VAL A 10 6.62 16.73 -43.86
N ALA A 11 5.34 16.42 -44.08
CA ALA A 11 4.40 16.11 -43.01
C ALA A 11 4.41 14.63 -42.60
N LEU A 12 4.99 13.73 -43.42
CA LEU A 12 4.99 12.28 -43.17
C LEU A 12 6.10 11.80 -42.21
N VAL A 13 7.00 12.70 -41.80
CA VAL A 13 8.13 12.36 -40.90
C VAL A 13 7.89 12.86 -39.45
N LEU A 14 6.75 13.51 -39.18
CA LEU A 14 6.41 14.00 -37.83
C LEU A 14 5.41 13.10 -37.09
N GLY A 15 4.86 12.06 -37.73
CA GLY A 15 3.79 11.22 -37.18
C GLY A 15 4.22 9.89 -36.56
N PHE A 16 5.49 9.52 -36.69
CA PHE A 16 6.07 8.35 -36.02
C PHE A 16 7.28 8.78 -35.19
N GLY A 17 7.07 9.80 -34.36
CA GLY A 17 7.77 9.84 -33.08
C GLY A 17 7.32 8.60 -32.32
N LEU A 18 8.01 7.48 -32.57
CA LEU A 18 7.96 6.28 -31.74
C LEU A 18 8.07 6.77 -30.32
N THR A 19 6.91 6.78 -29.70
CA THR A 19 6.70 7.07 -28.29
C THR A 19 7.81 6.34 -27.57
N ILE A 20 8.68 7.12 -26.94
CA ILE A 20 9.55 6.66 -25.87
C ILE A 20 8.60 5.86 -24.98
N THR A 21 8.63 4.53 -25.11
CA THR A 21 8.01 3.65 -24.14
C THR A 21 8.95 3.83 -22.96
N THR A 22 8.74 4.89 -22.19
CA THR A 22 9.19 4.94 -20.81
C THR A 22 8.47 3.77 -20.20
N SER A 23 9.13 2.60 -20.23
CA SER A 23 8.70 1.43 -19.53
C SER A 23 8.56 1.90 -18.11
N ALA A 24 7.32 2.18 -17.72
CA ALA A 24 6.92 2.35 -16.37
C ALA A 24 7.08 0.97 -15.74
N PHE A 25 8.32 0.56 -15.52
CA PHE A 25 8.70 -0.22 -14.38
C PHE A 25 8.43 0.69 -13.16
N LYS A 26 7.15 1.01 -12.94
CA LYS A 26 6.67 1.17 -11.58
C LYS A 26 6.93 -0.20 -11.01
N SER A 27 8.07 -0.37 -10.34
CA SER A 27 8.26 -1.48 -9.42
C SER A 27 6.95 -1.57 -8.66
N ALA A 28 6.23 -2.69 -8.82
CA ALA A 28 4.99 -2.89 -8.10
C ALA A 28 5.35 -2.66 -6.63
N LYS A 29 4.92 -1.52 -6.11
CA LYS A 29 5.24 -1.08 -4.78
C LYS A 29 4.52 -2.08 -3.88
N THR A 30 5.25 -3.01 -3.30
CA THR A 30 4.66 -4.12 -2.55
C THR A 30 4.07 -3.56 -1.27
N ASP A 31 2.80 -3.82 -1.00
CA ASP A 31 2.20 -3.46 0.28
C ASP A 31 3.00 -4.06 1.45
N ILE A 32 3.01 -3.35 2.57
CA ILE A 32 3.71 -3.80 3.79
C ILE A 32 2.72 -4.55 4.66
N GLN A 33 3.11 -5.76 5.07
CA GLN A 33 2.39 -6.52 6.07
C GLN A 33 2.91 -6.19 7.47
N TRP A 34 2.01 -5.66 8.30
CA TRP A 34 2.24 -5.35 9.70
C TRP A 34 1.58 -6.41 10.56
N ASN A 35 2.36 -7.26 11.22
CA ASN A 35 1.84 -8.32 12.07
C ASN A 35 1.55 -7.77 13.46
N PHE A 36 0.34 -7.99 13.97
CA PHE A 36 -0.07 -7.50 15.28
C PHE A 36 0.57 -8.35 16.39
N VAL A 37 1.34 -7.70 17.25
CA VAL A 37 2.06 -8.31 18.38
C VAL A 37 1.49 -7.92 19.74
N GLY A 38 0.51 -7.00 19.79
CA GLY A 38 -0.17 -6.62 21.02
C GLY A 38 -1.02 -7.74 21.65
N ASP A 39 -1.44 -7.50 22.89
CA ASP A 39 -2.14 -8.48 23.73
C ASP A 39 -3.65 -8.20 23.85
N GLN A 40 -4.08 -6.96 23.64
CA GLN A 40 -5.48 -6.53 23.81
C GLN A 40 -6.03 -5.89 22.54
N LEU A 41 -7.35 -5.92 22.37
CA LEU A 41 -8.00 -5.23 21.25
C LEU A 41 -7.69 -3.73 21.26
N SER A 42 -7.63 -3.08 22.43
CA SER A 42 -7.28 -1.65 22.57
C SER A 42 -5.94 -1.28 21.96
N ASP A 43 -5.01 -2.23 21.88
CA ASP A 43 -3.66 -2.03 21.36
C ASP A 43 -3.67 -1.94 19.82
N ALA A 44 -4.76 -2.38 19.17
CA ALA A 44 -4.90 -2.40 17.72
C ALA A 44 -4.79 -1.01 17.06
N THR A 45 -5.06 0.08 17.80
CA THR A 45 -4.92 1.44 17.28
C THR A 45 -3.51 2.01 17.40
N ASN A 46 -2.59 1.29 18.06
CA ASN A 46 -1.22 1.72 18.25
C ASN A 46 -0.30 1.00 17.25
N GLY A 47 0.29 1.73 16.31
CA GLY A 47 1.19 1.16 15.31
C GLY A 47 2.46 0.53 15.90
N HIS A 48 2.83 0.86 17.14
CA HIS A 48 3.96 0.24 17.86
C HIS A 48 3.67 -1.20 18.29
N GLU A 49 2.40 -1.60 18.28
CA GLU A 49 1.94 -2.96 18.60
C GLU A 49 1.91 -3.84 17.35
N TYR A 50 2.64 -3.42 16.31
CA TYR A 50 2.82 -4.15 15.06
C TYR A 50 4.30 -4.26 14.68
N SER A 51 4.62 -5.35 13.99
CA SER A 51 5.97 -5.64 13.51
C SER A 51 5.95 -6.22 12.10
N THR A 52 6.86 -5.74 11.26
CA THR A 52 7.12 -6.28 9.91
C THR A 52 8.16 -7.41 9.91
N THR A 53 8.92 -7.56 11.00
CA THR A 53 10.05 -8.50 11.10
C THR A 53 9.71 -9.74 11.90
N MET A 54 8.75 -9.66 12.81
CA MET A 54 8.21 -10.82 13.50
C MET A 54 7.22 -11.52 12.57
N SER A 55 7.34 -12.84 12.46
CA SER A 55 6.30 -13.63 11.80
C SER A 55 4.97 -13.41 12.53
N PRO A 56 3.84 -13.32 11.81
CA PRO A 56 2.55 -13.40 12.46
C PRO A 56 2.54 -14.63 13.37
N PRO A 57 1.88 -14.58 14.54
CA PRO A 57 1.82 -15.74 15.43
C PRO A 57 1.44 -16.98 14.61
N THR A 58 2.13 -18.10 14.87
CA THR A 58 2.20 -19.32 14.00
C THR A 58 0.83 -19.85 13.59
N SER A 59 -0.18 -19.49 14.36
CA SER A 59 -1.53 -19.32 13.88
C SER A 59 -2.04 -18.01 14.47
N CYS A 60 -3.00 -17.38 13.79
CA CYS A 60 -3.85 -16.29 14.28
C CYS A 60 -4.71 -16.78 15.47
N ASN A 61 -4.01 -17.33 16.48
CA ASN A 61 -4.48 -18.21 17.53
C ASN A 61 -5.21 -17.42 18.61
N SER A 62 -6.12 -18.15 19.25
CA SER A 62 -7.13 -17.67 20.18
C SER A 62 -6.57 -16.78 21.28
N GLY A 63 -7.14 -15.58 21.40
CA GLY A 63 -6.77 -14.55 22.35
C GLY A 63 -7.41 -13.25 21.92
N SER A 64 -8.11 -12.60 22.86
CA SER A 64 -8.71 -11.25 22.79
C SER A 64 -9.05 -10.81 21.36
N ALA A 65 -10.29 -10.98 20.89
CA ALA A 65 -10.73 -10.66 19.51
C ALA A 65 -10.06 -9.42 18.89
N ALA A 66 -8.88 -9.57 18.30
CA ALA A 66 -7.92 -8.54 17.87
C ALA A 66 -7.44 -8.84 16.45
N PRO A 67 -6.90 -7.86 15.71
CA PRO A 67 -6.37 -8.11 14.37
C PRO A 67 -5.17 -9.07 14.42
N CYS A 68 -4.92 -9.80 13.34
CA CYS A 68 -3.70 -10.59 13.20
C CYS A 68 -2.62 -9.88 12.40
N TYR A 69 -3.01 -9.19 11.34
CA TYR A 69 -2.13 -8.33 10.57
C TYR A 69 -2.93 -7.26 9.84
N LEU A 70 -2.24 -6.20 9.45
CA LEU A 70 -2.72 -5.18 8.53
C LEU A 70 -1.86 -5.18 7.27
N ILE A 71 -2.47 -4.83 6.15
CA ILE A 71 -1.79 -4.59 4.89
C ILE A 71 -1.91 -3.10 4.60
N THR A 72 -0.79 -2.42 4.46
CA THR A 72 -0.76 -0.98 4.23
C THR A 72 0.04 -0.65 2.98
N PRO A 73 -0.18 0.53 2.37
CA PRO A 73 0.71 1.00 1.33
C PRO A 73 2.16 1.05 1.81
N GLU A 74 3.12 0.84 0.90
CA GLU A 74 4.55 0.90 1.21
C GLU A 74 5.03 2.21 1.86
N THR A 75 4.28 3.30 1.72
CA THR A 75 4.60 4.60 2.31
C THR A 75 4.46 4.59 3.82
N VAL A 76 3.72 3.62 4.36
CA VAL A 76 3.51 3.34 5.78
C VAL A 76 4.59 2.35 6.24
N ASP A 77 5.83 2.83 6.27
CA ASP A 77 7.05 2.05 6.52
C ASP A 77 7.62 2.21 7.94
N THR A 78 6.94 2.97 8.81
CA THR A 78 7.29 3.11 10.23
C THR A 78 6.06 2.93 11.11
N GLN A 79 6.29 2.59 12.39
CA GLN A 79 5.23 2.40 13.37
C GLN A 79 4.43 3.69 13.64
N ASP A 80 5.08 4.84 13.62
CA ASP A 80 4.40 6.15 13.74
C ASP A 80 3.49 6.41 12.54
N LYS A 81 3.98 6.18 11.32
CA LYS A 81 3.15 6.30 10.10
C LYS A 81 2.00 5.29 10.08
N LEU A 82 2.20 4.09 10.64
CA LEU A 82 1.14 3.12 10.80
C LEU A 82 0.08 3.61 11.78
N THR A 83 0.49 4.21 12.89
CA THR A 83 -0.44 4.82 13.87
C THR A 83 -1.28 5.90 13.20
N ASP A 84 -0.63 6.82 12.46
CA ASP A 84 -1.33 7.87 11.72
C ASP A 84 -2.28 7.28 10.66
N TYR A 85 -1.83 6.27 9.91
CA TYR A 85 -2.66 5.58 8.91
C TYR A 85 -3.89 4.92 9.53
N ILE A 86 -3.72 4.25 10.68
CA ILE A 86 -4.81 3.61 11.41
C ILE A 86 -5.82 4.66 11.88
N LEU A 87 -5.35 5.77 12.45
CA LEU A 87 -6.22 6.84 12.93
C LEU A 87 -6.95 7.56 11.79
N ASP A 88 -6.31 7.76 10.65
CA ASP A 88 -6.94 8.37 9.45
C ASP A 88 -7.98 7.44 8.82
N THR A 89 -7.70 6.13 8.77
CA THR A 89 -8.56 5.15 8.08
C THR A 89 -9.71 4.67 8.96
N TYR A 90 -9.46 4.42 10.24
CA TYR A 90 -10.39 3.75 11.16
C TYR A 90 -10.77 4.60 12.38
N GLY A 91 -10.15 5.77 12.55
CA GLY A 91 -10.30 6.58 13.75
C GLY A 91 -9.71 5.90 14.99
N SER A 92 -10.20 6.28 16.17
CA SER A 92 -9.77 5.72 17.47
C SER A 92 -10.48 4.40 17.83
N SER A 93 -11.13 3.73 16.86
CA SER A 93 -11.93 2.54 17.09
C SER A 93 -11.12 1.28 16.83
N ALA A 94 -10.63 0.65 17.90
CA ALA A 94 -9.93 -0.63 17.80
C ALA A 94 -10.76 -1.75 17.15
N ALA A 95 -12.08 -1.71 17.35
CA ALA A 95 -12.99 -2.68 16.74
C ALA A 95 -13.01 -2.53 15.21
N ASP A 96 -12.97 -1.29 14.69
CA ASP A 96 -12.96 -1.05 13.24
C ASP A 96 -11.63 -1.51 12.62
N VAL A 97 -10.50 -1.31 13.31
CA VAL A 97 -9.20 -1.84 12.89
C VAL A 97 -9.23 -3.36 12.79
N ARG A 98 -9.74 -4.04 13.83
CA ARG A 98 -9.94 -5.49 13.80
C ARG A 98 -10.87 -5.91 12.68
N ASP A 99 -11.97 -5.20 12.48
CA ASP A 99 -13.02 -5.62 11.55
C ASP A 99 -12.64 -5.43 10.09
N ALA A 100 -11.75 -4.49 9.80
CA ALA A 100 -11.11 -4.31 8.50
C ALA A 100 -9.88 -5.19 8.28
N ALA A 101 -9.31 -5.79 9.33
CA ALA A 101 -8.13 -6.64 9.20
C ALA A 101 -8.44 -7.88 8.35
N PRO A 102 -7.54 -8.30 7.44
CA PRO A 102 -7.76 -9.50 6.62
C PRO A 102 -7.91 -10.80 7.42
N ALA A 103 -7.39 -10.83 8.65
CA ALA A 103 -7.58 -11.94 9.58
C ALA A 103 -7.67 -11.42 11.02
N LYS A 104 -8.46 -12.13 11.84
CA LYS A 104 -8.74 -11.79 13.25
C LYS A 104 -8.42 -12.98 14.15
N ARG A 105 -7.85 -12.72 15.32
CA ARG A 105 -7.62 -13.75 16.35
C ARG A 105 -8.96 -14.34 16.76
N ALA A 106 -9.01 -15.67 16.83
CA ALA A 106 -10.19 -16.36 17.37
C ALA A 106 -10.40 -16.00 18.85
N LEU A 107 -11.63 -16.12 19.34
CA LEU A 107 -11.91 -16.05 20.78
C LEU A 107 -11.57 -17.38 21.46
#